data_AF-A0A4Q0SFI7-F1
#
_entry.id   AF-A0A4Q0SFI7-F1
#
_cell.length_a   1.000
_cell.length_b   1.000
_cell.length_c   1.000
_cell.angle_alpha   90.00
_cell.angle_beta   90.00
_cell.angle_gamma   90.00
#
_symmetry.space_group_name_H-M   'P 1'
#
loop_
_entity.id
_entity.type
_entity.pdbx_description
1 polymer ?
#
loop_
_entity_poly.entity_id
_entity_poly.type
_entity_poly.pdbx_seq_one_letter_code
_entity_poly.pdbx_strand_id
1 'polypeptide(L)' 'MGIEKMHPPQYWRNRAEEFRAKADNCEYPQTRETLRNIAKTYEDLAKRSERIRTVQDAAE' A
#
# COMPACT_ATOMS: atom_id res chain seq x y z
N MET A 1 0.57 20.72 15.03
CA MET A 1 0.04 20.25 13.74
C MET A 1 0.83 19.01 13.37
N GLY A 2 0.17 17.84 13.37
CA GLY A 2 0.83 16.59 13.02
C GLY A 2 1.23 16.66 11.58
N ILE A 3 2.53 16.73 11.31
CA ILE A 3 3.08 16.45 9.99
C ILE A 3 2.61 15.03 9.71
N GLU A 4 1.57 14.89 8.89
CA GLU A 4 1.14 13.62 8.35
C GLU A 4 2.35 13.09 7.59
N LYS A 5 3.22 12.37 8.29
CA LYS A 5 4.43 11.79 7.73
C LYS A 5 3.94 10.91 6.61
N MET A 6 4.04 11.43 5.39
CA MET A 6 3.67 10.73 4.17
C MET A 6 4.34 9.36 4.28
N HIS A 7 3.53 8.32 4.49
CA HIS A 7 4.09 7.03 4.88
C HIS A 7 5.07 6.60 3.78
N PRO A 8 6.28 6.15 4.16
CA PRO A 8 7.26 5.77 3.16
C PRO A 8 6.65 4.67 2.29
N PRO A 9 7.01 4.60 0.99
CA PRO A 9 6.44 3.61 0.08
C PRO A 9 6.64 2.16 0.55
N GLN A 10 7.68 1.92 1.35
CA GLN A 10 7.91 0.65 2.04
C GLN A 10 6.76 0.26 2.99
N TYR A 11 6.16 1.21 3.71
CA TYR A 11 5.04 0.97 4.61
C TYR A 11 3.81 0.45 3.85
N TRP A 12 3.51 1.06 2.69
CA TRP A 12 2.41 0.63 1.84
C TRP A 12 2.67 -0.73 1.19
N ARG A 13 3.92 -1.03 0.81
CA ARG A 13 4.33 -2.37 0.32
C ARG A 13 4.14 -3.44 1.39
N ASN A 14 4.64 -3.22 2.61
CA ASN A 14 4.49 -4.17 3.72
C ASN A 14 3.01 -4.43 4.01
N ARG A 15 2.17 -3.39 4.01
CA ARG A 15 0.72 -3.54 4.16
C ARG A 15 0.11 -4.39 3.04
N ALA A 16 0.46 -4.12 1.78
CA ALA A 16 -0.04 -4.92 0.65
C ALA A 16 0.31 -6.40 0.80
N GLU A 17 1.53 -6.73 1.24
CA GLU A 17 1.96 -8.10 1.49
C GLU A 17 1.19 -8.78 2.63
N GLU A 18 0.95 -8.08 3.75
CA GLU A 18 0.10 -8.59 4.84
C GLU A 18 -1.31 -8.93 4.35
N PHE A 19 -1.92 -8.07 3.53
CA PHE A 19 -3.26 -8.31 3.00
C PHE A 19 -3.29 -9.45 1.96
N ARG A 20 -2.21 -9.64 1.17
CA ARG A 20 -2.07 -10.81 0.31
C ARG A 20 -1.96 -12.11 1.10
N ALA A 21 -1.15 -12.13 2.16
CA ALA A 21 -1.00 -13.30 3.02
C ALA A 21 -2.33 -13.66 3.71
N LYS A 22 -3.09 -12.65 4.16
CA LYS A 22 -4.45 -12.83 4.69
C LYS A 22 -5.43 -13.34 3.63
N ALA A 23 -5.32 -12.87 2.39
CA ALA A 23 -6.15 -13.34 1.29
C ALA A 23 -5.85 -14.81 0.94
N ASP A 24 -4.57 -15.21 1.00
CA ASP A 24 -4.13 -16.57 0.70
C ASP A 24 -4.67 -17.59 1.71
N ASN A 25 -4.68 -17.21 2.99
CA ASN A 25 -5.25 -18.00 4.09
C ASN A 25 -6.78 -17.89 4.21
N CYS A 26 -7.46 -17.14 3.33
CA CYS A 26 -8.89 -16.95 3.43
C CYS A 26 -9.65 -18.02 2.63
N GLU A 27 -10.44 -18.83 3.33
CA GLU A 27 -11.31 -19.85 2.73
C GLU A 27 -12.54 -19.26 2.03
N TYR A 28 -12.91 -18.01 2.35
CA TYR A 28 -14.05 -17.33 1.74
C TYR A 28 -13.64 -16.65 0.44
N PRO A 29 -14.15 -17.08 -0.73
CA PRO A 29 -13.70 -16.57 -2.02
C PRO A 29 -13.99 -15.07 -2.21
N GLN A 30 -15.13 -14.60 -1.69
CA GLN A 30 -15.55 -13.20 -1.79
C GLN A 30 -14.66 -12.26 -0.93
N THR A 31 -14.29 -12.73 0.27
CA THR A 31 -13.38 -12.01 1.16
C THR A 31 -11.95 -12.04 0.63
N ARG A 32 -11.50 -13.16 0.08
CA ARG A 32 -10.20 -13.28 -0.60
C ARG A 32 -10.06 -12.28 -1.74
N GLU A 33 -11.10 -12.14 -2.57
CA GLU A 33 -11.08 -11.19 -3.68
C GLU A 33 -11.03 -9.75 -3.18
N THR A 34 -11.80 -9.43 -2.15
CA THR A 34 -11.76 -8.12 -1.47
C THR A 34 -10.37 -7.81 -0.90
N LEU A 35 -9.76 -8.76 -0.20
CA LEU A 35 -8.41 -8.61 0.37
C LEU A 35 -7.34 -8.44 -0.71
N ARG A 36 -7.45 -9.14 -1.84
CA ARG A 36 -6.56 -8.94 -3.00
C ARG A 36 -6.73 -7.57 -3.64
N ASN A 37 -7.97 -7.08 -3.76
CA ASN A 37 -8.23 -5.73 -4.26
C ASN A 37 -7.64 -4.67 -3.33
N ILE A 38 -7.78 -4.84 -2.01
CA ILE A 38 -7.17 -3.97 -1.00
C ILE A 38 -5.64 -3.96 -1.13
N ALA A 39 -5.01 -5.14 -1.27
CA ALA A 39 -3.56 -5.23 -1.45
C ALA A 39 -3.09 -4.50 -2.72
N LYS A 40 -3.83 -4.63 -3.83
CA LYS A 40 -3.54 -3.92 -5.08
C LYS A 40 -3.67 -2.40 -4.93
N THR A 41 -4.67 -1.92 -4.19
CA THR A 41 -4.83 -0.49 -3.87
C THR A 41 -3.65 0.03 -3.04
N TYR A 42 -3.16 -0.74 -2.07
CA TYR A 42 -1.98 -0.36 -1.29
C TYR A 42 -0.70 -0.33 -2.14
N GLU A 43 -0.53 -1.21 -3.12
CA GLU A 43 0.58 -1.11 -4.07
C GLU A 43 0.50 0.13 -4.96
N ASP A 44 -0.71 0.50 -5.40
CA ASP A 44 -0.90 1.72 -6.18
C ASP A 44 -0.57 2.96 -5.35
N LEU A 45 -0.99 2.97 -4.08
CA LEU A 45 -0.59 3.99 -3.10
C LEU A 45 0.93 4.02 -2.90
N ALA A 46 1.59 2.85 -2.81
CA ALA A 46 3.05 2.78 -2.71
C ALA A 46 3.72 3.43 -3.93
N LYS A 47 3.26 3.11 -5.15
CA LYS A 47 3.77 3.70 -6.40
C LYS A 47 3.53 5.20 -6.45
N ARG A 48 2.35 5.66 -5.99
CA ARG A 48 2.01 7.08 -5.92
C ARG A 48 2.87 7.81 -4.89
N SER A 49 3.09 7.23 -3.72
CA SER A 49 4.02 7.75 -2.71
C SER A 49 5.47 7.78 -3.18
N GLU A 50 5.93 6.79 -3.97
CA GLU A 50 7.24 6.84 -4.63
C GLU A 50 7.33 8.04 -5.57
N ARG A 51 6.34 8.24 -6.45
CA ARG A 51 6.32 9.39 -7.37
C ARG A 51 6.30 10.72 -6.64
N ILE A 52 5.48 10.86 -5.59
CA ILE A 52 5.39 12.10 -4.83
C ILE A 52 6.71 12.36 -4.10
N ARG A 53 7.33 11.33 -3.50
CA ARG A 53 8.66 11.47 -2.89
C ARG A 53 9.71 11.91 -3.92
N THR A 54 9.71 11.33 -5.12
CA THR A 54 10.63 11.73 -6.19
C THR A 54 10.43 13.19 -6.63
N VAL A 55 9.20 13.68 -6.65
CA VAL A 55 8.90 15.10 -6.97
C VAL A 55 9.30 16.03 -5.82
N GLN A 56 9.16 15.59 -4.58
CA GLN A 56 9.52 16.38 -3.39
C GLN A 56 11.03 16.49 -3.22
N ASP A 57 11.78 15.42 -3.50
CA ASP A 57 13.24 15.35 -3.49
C ASP A 57 13.87 16.16 -4.65
N ALA A 58 13.17 16.29 -5.78
CA ALA A 58 13.57 17.12 -6.91
C ALA A 58 13.25 18.62 -6.75
N ALA A 59 12.59 19.00 -5.65
CA ALA A 59 12.21 20.38 -5.35
C ALA A 59 13.00 20.97 -4.16
N GLU A 60 13.98 20.25 -3.60
CA GLU A 60 15.00 20.74 -2.67
C GLU A 60 16.31 21.13 -3.38
#